data_AF-A0A2D6XDQ2-F1
#
_entry.id   AF-A0A2D6XDQ2-F1
#
_cell.length_a   1.000
_cell.length_b   1.000
_cell.length_c   1.000
_cell.angle_alpha   90.00
_cell.angle_beta   90.00
_cell.angle_gamma   90.00
#
_symmetry.space_group_name_H-M   'P 1'
#
loop_
_entity.id
_entity.type
_entity.pdbx_description
1 polymer ?
#
loop_
_entity_poly.entity_id
_entity_poly.type
_entity_poly.pdbx_seq_one_letter_code
_entity_poly.pdbx_strand_id
1 'polypeptide(L)' 'MKTETENYTLEQFTESVDQDCWQAMGMSLHDLPDFPIIDYYDGGIKSGKEFDYAVKMCVFDIQADNGLEPYDY' A
#
# COMPACT_ATOMS: atom_id res chain seq x y z
N MET A 1 -28.21 -9.63 -8.81
CA MET A 1 -27.01 -8.96 -9.37
C MET A 1 -25.81 -9.76 -8.89
N LYS A 2 -24.97 -10.26 -9.79
CA LYS A 2 -23.67 -10.84 -9.42
C LYS A 2 -22.72 -9.66 -9.25
N THR A 3 -22.29 -9.39 -8.03
CA THR A 3 -21.18 -8.48 -7.77
C THR A 3 -19.93 -9.16 -8.32
N GLU A 4 -19.40 -8.67 -9.43
CA GLU A 4 -18.06 -9.05 -9.88
C GLU A 4 -17.11 -8.65 -8.76
N THR A 5 -16.41 -9.64 -8.20
CA THR A 5 -15.38 -9.38 -7.20
C THR A 5 -14.17 -8.86 -7.98
N GLU A 6 -13.94 -7.55 -7.93
CA GLU A 6 -12.69 -6.98 -8.45
C GLU A 6 -11.56 -7.53 -7.59
N ASN A 7 -10.72 -8.39 -8.19
CA ASN A 7 -9.52 -8.90 -7.54
C ASN A 7 -8.38 -7.95 -7.87
N TYR A 8 -7.87 -7.23 -6.88
CA TYR A 8 -6.70 -6.39 -7.05
C TYR A 8 -5.44 -7.26 -7.13
N THR A 9 -4.58 -6.98 -8.11
CA THR A 9 -3.31 -7.71 -8.26
C THR A 9 -2.25 -7.16 -7.30
N LEU A 10 -1.23 -7.97 -7.03
CA LEU A 10 -0.05 -7.51 -6.29
C LEU A 10 0.66 -6.34 -7.00
N GLU A 11 0.65 -6.33 -8.33
CA GLU A 11 1.21 -5.24 -9.14
C GLU A 11 0.47 -3.92 -8.87
N GLN A 12 -0.87 -3.93 -8.95
CA GLN A 12 -1.69 -2.75 -8.65
C GLN A 12 -1.49 -2.25 -7.21
N PHE A 13 -1.36 -3.18 -6.26
CA PHE A 13 -1.06 -2.86 -4.88
C PHE A 13 0.32 -2.18 -4.74
N THR A 14 1.35 -2.76 -5.36
CA THR A 14 2.73 -2.25 -5.35
C THR A 14 2.80 -0.85 -5.95
N GLU A 15 2.18 -0.64 -7.11
CA GLU A 15 2.12 0.67 -7.78
C GLU A 15 1.42 1.73 -6.91
N SER A 16 0.34 1.34 -6.23
CA SER A 16 -0.41 2.26 -5.37
C SER A 16 0.39 2.64 -4.12
N VAL A 17 1.10 1.69 -3.50
CA VAL A 17 2.01 1.95 -2.39
C VAL A 17 3.17 2.85 -2.82
N ASP A 18 3.78 2.58 -3.98
CA ASP A 18 4.88 3.42 -4.52
C ASP A 18 4.42 4.86 -4.77
N GLN A 19 3.25 5.03 -5.40
CA GLN A 19 2.68 6.34 -5.66
C GLN A 19 2.43 7.11 -4.36
N ASP A 20 1.83 6.46 -3.35
CA ASP A 20 1.53 7.09 -2.07
C ASP A 20 2.82 7.39 -1.28
N CYS A 21 3.84 6.55 -1.35
CA CYS A 21 5.17 6.84 -0.82
C CYS A 21 5.76 8.12 -1.45
N TRP A 22 5.63 8.25 -2.78
CA TRP A 22 6.10 9.44 -3.49
C TRP A 22 5.38 10.71 -3.01
N GLN A 23 4.06 10.64 -2.85
CA GLN A 23 3.26 11.78 -2.41
C GLN A 23 3.50 12.16 -0.95
N ALA A 24 3.63 11.17 -0.07
CA ALA A 24 3.71 11.38 1.37
C ALA A 24 5.11 11.74 1.85
N MET A 25 6.14 11.18 1.24
CA MET A 25 7.53 11.25 1.73
C MET A 25 8.53 11.74 0.69
N GLY A 26 8.16 11.81 -0.58
CA GLY A 26 9.11 12.15 -1.63
C GLY A 26 10.11 11.03 -1.92
N MET A 27 9.68 9.76 -1.84
CA MET A 27 10.53 8.61 -2.14
C MET A 27 9.77 7.49 -2.86
N SER A 28 10.49 6.64 -3.60
CA SER A 28 9.92 5.44 -4.20
C SER A 28 9.99 4.26 -3.21
N LEU A 29 8.98 3.40 -3.22
CA LEU A 29 9.03 2.08 -2.59
C LEU A 29 10.21 1.26 -3.13
N HIS A 30 10.55 1.42 -4.41
CA HIS A 30 11.66 0.70 -5.03
C HIS A 30 13.04 1.11 -4.50
N ASP A 31 13.13 2.24 -3.79
CA ASP A 31 14.35 2.68 -3.12
C ASP A 31 14.56 1.98 -1.76
N LEU A 32 13.58 1.19 -1.31
CA LEU A 32 13.61 0.41 -0.07
C LEU A 32 14.04 -1.03 -0.37
N PRO A 33 15.35 -1.37 -0.30
CA PRO A 33 15.78 -2.74 -0.43
C PRO A 33 15.16 -3.60 0.68
N ASP A 34 14.69 -4.78 0.31
CA ASP A 34 14.17 -5.81 1.22
C ASP A 34 12.90 -5.45 2.00
N PHE A 35 12.15 -4.40 1.63
CA PHE A 35 10.87 -4.10 2.27
C PHE A 35 9.85 -5.24 2.03
N PRO A 36 9.23 -5.82 3.08
CA PRO A 36 8.37 -6.99 2.98
C PRO A 36 6.95 -6.62 2.53
N ILE A 37 6.80 -6.06 1.31
CA ILE A 37 5.51 -5.58 0.80
C ILE A 37 4.41 -6.65 0.80
N ILE A 38 4.79 -7.93 0.66
CA ILE A 38 3.85 -9.04 0.62
C ILE A 38 3.10 -9.23 1.94
N ASP A 39 3.64 -8.76 3.07
CA ASP A 39 2.99 -8.86 4.37
C ASP A 39 1.72 -8.01 4.46
N TYR A 40 1.58 -7.01 3.58
CA TYR A 40 0.41 -6.13 3.48
C TYR A 40 -0.57 -6.55 2.38
N TYR A 41 -0.19 -7.51 1.53
CA TYR A 41 -1.02 -8.00 0.44
C TYR A 41 -1.55 -9.41 0.77
N ASP A 42 -2.76 -9.49 1.32
CA ASP A 42 -3.42 -10.74 1.73
C ASP A 42 -3.99 -11.56 0.56
N GLY A 43 -3.21 -11.75 -0.52
CA GLY A 43 -3.43 -12.72 -1.60
C GLY A 43 -4.79 -12.66 -2.34
N GLY A 44 -5.60 -11.64 -2.10
CA GLY A 44 -7.00 -11.62 -2.51
C GLY A 44 -7.80 -10.51 -1.85
N ILE A 45 -7.31 -9.27 -1.95
CA ILE A 45 -8.08 -8.07 -1.66
C ILE A 45 -9.30 -8.04 -2.61
N LYS A 46 -10.52 -8.06 -2.04
CA LYS A 46 -11.77 -8.28 -2.78
C LYS A 46 -12.65 -7.04 -2.89
N SER A 47 -12.21 -5.93 -2.29
CA SER A 47 -12.94 -4.67 -2.29
C SER A 47 -11.98 -3.48 -2.31
N GLY A 48 -12.42 -2.38 -2.93
CA GLY A 48 -11.63 -1.14 -2.95
C GLY A 48 -11.36 -0.59 -1.55
N LYS A 49 -12.27 -0.78 -0.58
CA LYS A 49 -12.03 -0.35 0.80
C LYS A 49 -10.91 -1.14 1.49
N GLU A 50 -10.86 -2.46 1.28
CA GLU A 50 -9.75 -3.28 1.79
C GLU A 50 -8.44 -2.87 1.10
N PHE A 51 -8.49 -2.58 -0.20
CA PHE A 51 -7.35 -2.11 -0.97
C PHE A 51 -6.78 -0.80 -0.41
N ASP A 52 -7.63 0.23 -0.30
CA ASP A 52 -7.23 1.55 0.22
C ASP A 52 -6.66 1.45 1.64
N TYR A 53 -7.25 0.58 2.48
CA TYR A 53 -6.77 0.38 3.84
C TYR A 53 -5.41 -0.32 3.88
N ALA A 54 -5.22 -1.37 3.08
CA ALA A 54 -3.95 -2.09 3.01
C ALA A 54 -2.82 -1.20 2.48
N VAL A 55 -3.08 -0.37 1.46
CA VAL A 55 -2.12 0.60 0.93
C VAL A 55 -1.74 1.60 2.03
N LYS A 56 -2.72 2.20 2.71
CA LYS A 56 -2.47 3.16 3.80
C LYS A 56 -1.64 2.57 4.94
N MET A 57 -1.99 1.37 5.40
CA MET A 57 -1.25 0.68 6.46
C MET A 57 0.22 0.46 6.06
N CYS A 58 0.44 -0.02 4.84
CA CYS A 58 1.78 -0.23 4.30
C CYS A 58 2.60 1.07 4.26
N VAL A 59 2.03 2.15 3.73
CA VAL A 59 2.70 3.46 3.63
C VAL A 59 2.97 4.06 5.02
N PHE A 60 2.05 3.89 5.97
CA PHE A 60 2.23 4.39 7.35
C PHE A 60 3.37 3.70 8.07
N ASP A 61 3.52 2.38 7.90
CA ASP A 61 4.64 1.66 8.50
C ASP A 61 5.98 2.07 7.84
N ILE A 62 6.00 2.29 6.52
CA ILE A 62 7.18 2.87 5.85
C ILE A 62 7.50 4.26 6.40
N GLN A 63 6.50 5.12 6.60
CA GLN A 63 6.68 6.45 7.19
C GLN A 63 7.29 6.37 8.59
N ALA A 64 6.73 5.50 9.43
CA ALA A 64 7.20 5.29 10.80
C ALA A 64 8.66 4.80 10.83
N ASP A 65 9.02 3.85 9.96
CA ASP A 65 10.39 3.34 9.84
C ASP A 65 11.39 4.41 9.37
N ASN A 66 10.93 5.41 8.61
CA ASN A 66 11.72 6.56 8.19
C ASN A 66 11.70 7.73 9.19
N GLY A 67 11.10 7.55 10.38
CA GLY A 67 11.04 8.57 11.43
C GLY A 67 10.08 9.72 11.14
N LEU A 68 9.13 9.51 10.23
CA LEU A 68 8.07 10.45 9.92
C LEU A 68 6.82 10.09 10.72
N GLU A 69 6.12 11.10 11.25
CA GLU A 69 4.79 10.89 11.81
C GLU A 69 3.80 10.72 10.66
N PRO A 70 3.02 9.61 10.60
CA PRO A 70 1.96 9.46 9.63
C PRO A 70 0.98 10.62 9.76
N TYR A 71 0.56 11.20 8.64
CA TYR A 71 -0.49 12.21 8.68
C TYR A 71 -1.80 11.56 9.15
N ASP A 72 -2.32 12.00 10.30
CA ASP A 72 -3.68 11.69 10.74
C ASP A 72 -4.67 12.24 9.71
N TYR A 73 -5.30 11.36 8.93
CA TYR A 73 -6.37 11.67 7.96
C TYR A 73 -7.73 11.17 8.43
#